data_AF-A0A1R1AMA4-F1
#
_entry.id   AF-A0A1R1AMA4-F1
#
_cell.length_a   1.000
_cell.length_b   1.000
_cell.length_c   1.000
_cell.angle_alpha   90.00
_cell.angle_beta   90.00
_cell.angle_gamma   90.00
#
_symmetry.space_group_name_H-M   'P 1'
#
loop_
_entity.id
_entity.type
_entity.pdbx_description
1 polymer ?
#
loop_
_entity_poly.entity_id
_entity_poly.type
_entity_poly.pdbx_seq_one_letter_code
_entity_poly.pdbx_strand_id
1 'polypeptide(L)'
;MKVKTQVRLSLYERGIAEALAAEYGYTAADARELVVEYIQVIRKLSGYDNCAQYAQLLDRARRMNHSPAQWLERIQSVEKGEMRDRGIDSEQRQYLQMK
;
A
#
# COMPACT_ATOMS: atom_id res chain seq x y z
N MET A 1 -13.52 28.21 1.69
CA MET A 1 -13.55 27.24 2.81
C MET A 1 -13.21 25.87 2.24
N LYS A 2 -12.05 25.28 2.56
CA LYS A 2 -11.74 23.91 2.09
C LYS A 2 -12.66 22.95 2.83
N VAL A 3 -13.52 22.25 2.09
CA VAL A 3 -14.36 21.17 2.63
C VAL A 3 -13.41 20.17 3.30
N LYS A 4 -13.44 20.07 4.63
CA LYS A 4 -12.73 19.03 5.36
C LYS A 4 -13.45 17.73 5.02
N THR A 5 -13.01 17.04 3.97
CA THR A 5 -13.52 15.72 3.62
C THR A 5 -13.31 14.81 4.82
N GLN A 6 -14.39 14.57 5.59
CA GLN A 6 -14.35 13.68 6.73
C GLN A 6 -14.24 12.26 6.19
N VAL A 7 -13.01 11.78 6.06
CA VAL A 7 -12.75 10.40 5.68
C VAL A 7 -13.22 9.49 6.81
N ARG A 8 -14.26 8.70 6.53
CA ARG A 8 -14.80 7.71 7.46
C ARG A 8 -13.93 6.46 7.37
N LEU A 9 -13.16 6.19 8.43
CA LEU A 9 -12.36 4.98 8.55
C LEU A 9 -13.24 3.76 8.84
N SER A 10 -12.99 2.67 8.12
CA SER A 10 -13.53 1.33 8.37
C SER A 10 -12.96 0.74 9.66
N LEU A 11 -13.53 -0.39 10.12
CA LEU A 11 -13.02 -1.10 11.30
C LEU A 11 -11.56 -1.52 11.13
N TYR A 12 -11.19 -1.94 9.91
CA TYR A 12 -9.82 -2.33 9.58
C TYR A 12 -8.85 -1.14 9.63
N GLU A 13 -9.21 -0.02 8.99
CA GLU A 13 -8.39 1.19 8.99
C GLU A 13 -8.23 1.78 10.41
N ARG A 14 -9.25 1.62 11.26
CA ARG A 14 -9.15 1.96 12.70
C ARG A 14 -8.19 1.04 13.44
N GLY A 15 -8.21 -0.26 13.16
CA GLY A 15 -7.26 -1.22 13.74
C GLY A 15 -5.81 -0.88 13.41
N ILE A 16 -5.54 -0.35 12.20
CA ILE A 16 -4.21 0.15 11.84
C ILE A 16 -3.82 1.37 12.69
N ALA A 17 -4.74 2.32 12.88
CA ALA A 17 -4.51 3.49 13.71
C ALA A 17 -4.26 3.12 15.19
N GLU A 18 -4.99 2.13 15.71
CA GLU A 18 -4.77 1.60 17.07
C GLU A 18 -3.42 0.93 17.21
N ALA A 19 -3.00 0.12 16.22
CA ALA A 19 -1.67 -0.50 16.21
C ALA A 19 -0.55 0.55 16.15
N LEU A 20 -0.71 1.62 15.36
CA LEU A 20 0.22 2.75 15.34
C LEU A 20 0.36 3.40 16.72
N ALA A 21 -0.76 3.63 17.42
CA ALA A 21 -0.73 4.21 18.75
C ALA A 21 -0.09 3.25 19.78
N ALA A 22 -0.42 1.97 19.73
CA ALA A 22 0.03 0.97 20.69
C ALA A 22 1.52 0.61 20.54
N GLU A 23 2.00 0.43 19.31
CA GLU A 23 3.34 -0.09 19.04
C GLU A 23 4.39 1.02 18.79
N TYR A 24 3.97 2.16 18.27
CA TYR A 24 4.89 3.23 17.83
C TYR A 24 4.68 4.56 18.57
N GLY A 25 3.74 4.62 19.51
CA GLY A 25 3.55 5.77 20.41
C GLY A 25 2.91 6.99 19.76
N TYR A 26 2.25 6.83 18.62
CA TYR A 26 1.49 7.92 17.99
C TYR A 26 0.28 8.30 18.84
N THR A 27 -0.08 9.58 18.84
CA THR A 27 -1.36 9.99 19.42
C THR A 27 -2.50 9.47 18.54
N ALA A 28 -3.70 9.28 19.11
CA ALA A 28 -4.86 8.83 18.34
C ALA A 28 -5.20 9.78 17.17
N ALA A 29 -4.90 11.08 17.33
CA ALA A 29 -5.09 12.07 16.26
C ALA A 29 -4.05 11.89 15.15
N ASP A 30 -2.77 11.77 15.50
CA ASP A 30 -1.68 11.61 14.52
C ASP A 30 -1.77 10.27 13.78
N ALA A 31 -2.08 9.19 14.50
CA ALA A 31 -2.27 7.86 13.91
C ALA A 31 -3.42 7.89 12.90
N ARG A 32 -4.53 8.56 13.26
CA ARG A 32 -5.66 8.73 12.34
C ARG A 32 -5.27 9.57 11.12
N GLU A 33 -4.54 10.66 11.32
CA GLU A 33 -4.08 11.52 10.21
C GLU A 33 -3.19 10.75 9.25
N LEU A 34 -2.23 9.98 9.78
CA LEU A 34 -1.35 9.13 8.99
C LEU A 34 -2.12 8.07 8.20
N VAL A 35 -3.08 7.39 8.83
CA VAL A 35 -3.92 6.40 8.12
C VAL A 35 -4.76 7.07 7.03
N VAL A 36 -5.27 8.28 7.26
CA VAL A 36 -6.04 9.03 6.25
C VAL A 36 -5.14 9.47 5.09
N GLU A 37 -3.93 9.93 5.38
CA GLU A 37 -2.95 10.34 4.37
C GLU A 37 -2.59 9.17 3.42
N TYR A 38 -2.45 7.97 3.98
CA TYR A 38 -2.10 6.76 3.22
C TYR A 38 -3.30 5.89 2.84
N ILE A 39 -4.53 6.37 3.02
CA ILE A 39 -5.73 5.54 2.85
C ILE A 39 -5.86 4.94 1.45
N GLN A 40 -5.39 5.66 0.43
CA GLN A 40 -5.39 5.16 -0.94
C GLN A 40 -4.41 4.00 -1.12
N VAL A 41 -3.25 4.04 -0.45
CA VAL A 41 -2.26 2.95 -0.44
C VAL A 41 -2.84 1.73 0.24
N ILE A 42 -3.44 1.91 1.43
CA ILE A 42 -4.06 0.82 2.20
C ILE A 42 -5.17 0.15 1.39
N ARG A 43 -6.03 0.94 0.74
CA ARG A 43 -7.13 0.43 -0.11
C ARG A 43 -6.64 -0.30 -1.35
N LYS A 44 -5.54 0.15 -1.93
CA LYS A 44 -4.90 -0.49 -3.09
C LYS A 44 -4.24 -1.82 -2.71
N LEU A 45 -3.69 -1.92 -1.51
CA LEU A 45 -3.00 -3.11 -1.00
C LEU A 45 -3.92 -4.10 -0.25
N SER A 46 -5.22 -3.79 -0.08
CA SER A 46 -6.17 -4.44 0.83
C SER A 46 -6.30 -5.97 0.76
N GLY A 47 -5.61 -6.64 -0.16
CA GLY A 47 -5.51 -8.10 -0.23
C GLY A 47 -4.45 -8.74 0.68
N TYR A 48 -3.47 -8.00 1.22
CA TYR A 48 -2.24 -8.64 1.70
C TYR A 48 -1.97 -8.79 3.21
N ASP A 49 -2.61 -8.08 4.16
CA ASP A 49 -1.98 -8.08 5.51
C ASP A 49 -2.76 -7.77 6.80
N ASN A 50 -2.07 -8.06 7.91
CA ASN A 50 -2.43 -7.74 9.30
C ASN A 50 -2.29 -6.24 9.59
N CYS A 51 -3.18 -5.67 10.41
CA CYS A 51 -3.15 -4.27 10.85
C CYS A 51 -1.78 -3.84 11.41
N ALA A 52 -1.10 -4.71 12.15
CA ALA A 52 0.23 -4.45 12.73
C ALA A 52 1.32 -4.27 11.65
N GLN A 53 1.25 -5.05 10.57
CA GLN A 53 2.19 -4.90 9.46
C GLN A 53 1.99 -3.56 8.74
N TYR A 54 0.74 -3.15 8.51
CA TYR A 54 0.48 -1.83 7.95
C TYR A 54 0.94 -0.70 8.87
N ALA A 55 0.77 -0.82 10.19
CA ALA A 55 1.31 0.15 11.14
C ALA A 55 2.84 0.28 11.02
N GLN A 56 3.56 -0.84 10.93
CA GLN A 56 5.00 -0.85 10.71
C GLN A 56 5.40 -0.18 9.39
N LEU A 57 4.70 -0.50 8.29
CA LEU A 57 5.02 0.06 6.99
C LEU A 57 4.74 1.56 6.94
N LEU A 58 3.65 2.03 7.56
CA LEU A 58 3.32 3.45 7.68
C LEU A 58 4.35 4.21 8.53
N ASP A 59 4.74 3.66 9.68
CA ASP A 59 5.79 4.25 10.51
C ASP A 59 7.12 4.36 9.74
N ARG A 60 7.50 3.29 9.02
CA ARG A 60 8.70 3.29 8.19
C ARG A 60 8.63 4.32 7.07
N ALA A 61 7.50 4.42 6.36
CA ALA A 61 7.30 5.41 5.30
C ALA A 61 7.43 6.84 5.84
N ARG A 62 6.82 7.10 7.01
CA ARG A 62 6.92 8.38 7.72
C ARG A 62 8.37 8.72 8.08
N ARG A 63 9.13 7.78 8.65
CA ARG A 63 10.55 7.96 9.00
C ARG A 63 11.44 8.22 7.77
N MET A 64 11.12 7.58 6.64
CA MET A 64 11.84 7.76 5.38
C MET A 64 11.39 8.98 4.58
N ASN A 65 10.43 9.77 5.08
CA ASN A 65 9.80 10.89 4.35
C ASN A 65 9.29 10.48 2.95
N HIS A 66 8.87 9.24 2.78
CA HIS A 66 8.26 8.78 1.54
C HIS A 66 6.83 9.28 1.48
N SER A 67 6.41 9.88 0.37
CA SER A 67 5.02 10.31 0.22
C SER A 67 4.11 9.15 -0.18
N PRO A 68 2.80 9.21 0.12
CA PRO A 68 1.84 8.23 -0.37
C PRO A 68 1.86 8.09 -1.90
N ALA A 69 2.08 9.19 -2.62
CA ALA A 69 2.18 9.21 -4.07
C ALA A 69 3.35 8.36 -4.58
N GLN A 70 4.53 8.50 -3.98
CA GLN A 70 5.72 7.70 -4.33
C GLN A 70 5.48 6.21 -4.06
N TRP A 71 4.76 5.88 -2.99
CA TRP A 71 4.43 4.50 -2.68
C TRP A 71 3.43 3.93 -3.69
N LEU A 72 2.38 4.67 -4.04
CA LEU A 72 1.45 4.26 -5.09
C LEU A 72 2.15 4.06 -6.43
N GLU A 73 3.10 4.93 -6.79
CA GLU A 73 3.87 4.81 -8.03
C GLU A 73 4.75 3.56 -8.03
N ARG A 74 5.36 3.21 -6.88
CA ARG A 74 6.07 1.94 -6.72
C ARG A 74 5.15 0.74 -6.83
N ILE A 75 3.98 0.76 -6.19
CA ILE A 75 2.99 -0.32 -6.29
C ILE A 75 2.60 -0.54 -7.75
N GLN A 76 2.26 0.53 -8.48
CA GLN A 76 1.93 0.45 -9.90
C GLN A 76 3.10 -0.07 -10.75
N SER A 77 4.32 0.35 -10.45
CA SER A 77 5.52 -0.10 -11.16
C SER A 77 5.79 -1.60 -10.92
N VAL A 78 5.58 -2.08 -9.70
CA VAL A 78 5.69 -3.52 -9.37
C VAL A 78 4.56 -4.30 -10.04
N GLU A 79 3.30 -3.86 -9.96
CA GLU A 79 2.17 -4.52 -10.66
C GLU A 79 2.45 -4.63 -12.17
N LYS A 80 2.97 -3.56 -12.80
CA LYS A 80 3.31 -3.53 -14.23
C LYS A 80 4.57 -4.35 -14.56
N GLY A 81 5.52 -4.41 -13.64
CA GLY A 81 6.72 -5.25 -13.73
C GLY A 81 6.39 -6.74 -13.62
N GLU A 82 5.56 -7.13 -12.64
CA GLU A 82 5.03 -8.49 -12.50
C GLU A 82 4.16 -8.88 -13.70
N MET A 83 3.40 -7.94 -14.28
CA MET A 83 2.66 -8.20 -15.52
C MET A 83 3.58 -8.46 -16.72
N ARG A 84 4.81 -7.91 -16.72
CA ARG A 84 5.84 -8.23 -17.71
C ARG A 84 6.54 -9.56 -17.41
N ASP A 85 6.80 -9.87 -16.15
CA ASP A 85 7.42 -11.15 -15.74
C ASP A 85 6.47 -12.36 -15.88
N ARG A 86 5.15 -12.13 -15.81
CA ARG A 86 4.12 -13.11 -16.17
C ARG A 86 3.75 -13.11 -17.65
N GLY A 87 4.48 -12.37 -18.48
CA GLY A 87 4.59 -12.64 -19.91
C GLY A 87 5.37 -13.95 -20.08
N ILE A 88 4.71 -15.07 -19.80
CA ILE A 88 5.19 -16.40 -20.17
C ILE A 88 5.58 -16.33 -21.64
N ASP A 89 6.88 -16.54 -21.87
CA ASP A 89 7.53 -16.91 -23.12
C ASP A 89 6.72 -18.00 -23.82
N SER A 90 5.66 -17.60 -24.52
CA SER A 90 4.74 -18.47 -25.26
C SER A 90 5.16 -18.55 -26.72
N GLU A 91 6.44 -18.38 -27.03
CA GLU A 91 6.97 -18.50 -28.39
C GLU A 91 8.09 -19.55 -28.55
N GLN A 92 8.33 -20.38 -27.53
CA GLN A 92 9.14 -21.61 -27.69
C GLN A 92 8.33 -22.80 -28.21
N ARG A 93 7.56 -22.66 -29.30
CA ARG A 93 7.08 -23.82 -30.08
C ARG A 93 6.99 -23.62 -31.59
N GLN A 94 7.56 -22.56 -32.17
CA GLN A 94 7.58 -22.39 -33.62
C GLN A 94 8.85 -22.93 -34.33
N TYR A 95 9.72 -23.66 -33.63
CA TYR A 95 10.95 -24.24 -34.22
C TYR A 95 11.04 -25.77 -34.11
N LEU A 96 9.93 -26.48 -34.34
CA LEU A 96 10.00 -27.90 -34.74
C LEU A 96 9.16 -28.20 -36.00
N GLN A 97 8.99 -27.20 -36.87
CA GLN A 97 8.79 -27.41 -38.30
C GLN A 97 10.05 -26.91 -39.00
N MET A 98 11.11 -27.70 -38.96
CA MET A 98 12.17 -27.76 -39.98
C MET A 98 13.16 -28.84 -39.55
N LYS A 99 12.89 -30.10 -39.89
CA LYS A 99 13.58 -30.80 -40.99
C LYS A 99 13.21 -32.28 -40.99
#